data_AF-A0A8T8I743-F1
#
_entry.id   AF-A0A8T8I743-F1
#
_cell.length_a   1.000
_cell.length_b   1.000
_cell.length_c   1.000
_cell.angle_alpha   90.00
_cell.angle_beta   90.00
_cell.angle_gamma   90.00
#
_symmetry.space_group_name_H-M   'P 1'
#
loop_
_entity.id
_entity.type
_entity.pdbx_description
1 polymer ?
#
loop_
_entity_poly.entity_id
_entity_poly.type
_entity_poly.pdbx_seq_one_letter_code
_entity_poly.pdbx_strand_id
1 'polypeptide(L)' 'MAATDVRPKITLACEECKHRNYITRKNRRNDPDRLEIKKFCPN' A
#
# COMPACT_ATOMS: atom_id res chain seq x y z
N MET A 1 7.57 13.69 16.87
CA MET A 1 6.52 13.43 15.86
C MET A 1 7.22 13.06 14.57
N ALA A 2 7.11 11.81 14.12
CA ALA A 2 7.83 11.34 12.93
C ALA A 2 7.42 12.19 11.73
N ALA A 3 8.40 12.77 11.04
CA ALA A 3 8.17 13.53 9.81
C ALA A 3 7.26 12.70 8.91
N THR A 4 6.17 13.30 8.43
CA THR A 4 5.26 12.65 7.50
C THR A 4 6.00 12.46 6.18
N ASP A 5 6.70 11.33 6.06
CA ASP A 5 7.38 10.95 4.82
C ASP A 5 6.40 11.12 3.66
N VAL A 6 6.77 11.95 2.69
CA VAL A 6 5.92 12.28 1.52
C VAL A 6 5.65 11.02 0.70
N ARG A 7 6.60 10.09 0.69
CA ARG A 7 6.53 8.79 0.00
C ARG A 7 6.73 7.62 0.98
N PRO A 8 5.76 7.33 1.86
CA PRO A 8 5.91 6.25 2.81
C PRO A 8 5.83 4.89 2.12
N LYS A 9 6.55 3.92 2.68
CA LYS A 9 6.38 2.52 2.33
C LYS A 9 5.02 2.06 2.87
N ILE A 10 4.19 1.49 1.99
CA ILE A 10 2.90 0.90 2.31
C ILE A 10 2.94 -0.59 2.02
N THR A 11 2.18 -1.35 2.79
CA THR A 11 1.99 -2.78 2.55
C THR A 11 0.59 -2.98 2.00
N LEU A 12 0.48 -3.65 0.86
CA LEU A 12 -0.81 -4.05 0.30
C LEU A 12 -1.20 -5.39 0.90
N ALA A 13 -2.45 -5.46 1.36
CA ALA A 13 -3.09 -6.69 1.77
C ALA A 13 -4.09 -7.09 0.70
N CYS A 14 -4.13 -8.38 0.36
CA CYS A 14 -5.22 -8.91 -0.45
C CYS A 14 -6.51 -8.96 0.40
N GLU A 15 -7.65 -8.74 -0.22
CA GLU A 15 -8.95 -8.76 0.46
C GLU A 15 -9.45 -10.18 0.74
N GLU A 16 -9.11 -11.13 -0.12
CA GLU A 16 -9.50 -12.53 -0.02
C GLU A 16 -8.54 -13.31 0.90
N CYS A 17 -7.26 -13.37 0.50
CA CYS A 17 -6.25 -14.14 1.21
C CYS A 17 -5.78 -13.44 2.52
N LYS A 18 -6.09 -12.14 2.74
CA LYS A 18 -5.60 -11.28 3.85
C LYS A 18 -4.08 -11.24 4.04
N HIS A 19 -3.36 -11.85 3.12
CA HIS A 19 -1.92 -11.92 3.10
C HIS A 19 -1.33 -10.58 2.65
N ARG A 20 -0.27 -10.18 3.35
CA ARG A 20 0.49 -8.94 3.13
C ARG A 20 1.69 -9.24 2.23
N ASN A 21 1.45 -9.36 0.93
CA ASN A 21 2.46 -9.89 -0.01
C ASN A 21 3.26 -8.81 -0.74
N TYR A 22 2.79 -7.56 -0.75
CA TYR A 22 3.42 -6.50 -1.54
C TYR A 22 3.77 -5.28 -0.71
N ILE A 23 5.01 -4.82 -0.82
CA ILE A 23 5.47 -3.56 -0.25
C ILE A 23 5.71 -2.60 -1.40
N THR A 24 5.00 -1.48 -1.40
CA THR A 24 5.16 -0.41 -2.41
C THR A 24 5.36 0.92 -1.70
N ARG A 25 5.64 1.99 -2.45
CA ARG A 25 5.67 3.36 -1.91
C ARG A 25 4.52 4.12 -2.56
N LYS A 26 3.67 4.76 -1.75
CA LYS A 26 2.66 5.68 -2.28
C LYS A 26 3.10 7.11 -2.08
N ASN A 27 2.70 8.03 -2.95
CA ASN A 27 2.92 9.45 -2.72
C ASN A 27 1.68 10.03 -2.04
N ARG A 28 1.74 10.34 -0.74
CA ARG A 28 0.59 10.86 0.01
C ARG A 28 0.08 12.21 -0.48
N ARG A 29 0.90 12.97 -1.22
CA ARG A 29 0.50 14.28 -1.77
C ARG A 29 -0.37 14.18 -3.02
N ASN A 30 -0.11 13.19 -3.87
CA ASN A 30 -0.84 13.00 -5.13
C ASN A 30 -2.03 12.07 -4.94
N ASP A 31 -1.87 11.04 -4.09
CA ASP A 31 -2.86 10.00 -3.83
C ASP A 31 -3.12 9.94 -2.32
N PRO A 32 -3.96 10.87 -1.79
CA PRO A 32 -4.30 10.90 -0.37
C PRO A 32 -5.12 9.67 0.04
N ASP A 33 -5.96 9.16 -0.85
CA ASP A 33 -6.89 8.06 -0.60
C ASP A 33 -6.20 6.70 -0.40
N ARG A 34 -7.02 5.70 -0.05
CA ARG A 34 -6.58 4.32 0.09
C ARG A 34 -6.23 3.77 -1.29
N LEU A 35 -5.02 3.22 -1.43
CA LEU A 35 -4.54 2.69 -2.70
C LEU A 35 -5.05 1.26 -2.89
N GLU A 36 -5.86 1.06 -3.92
CA GLU A 36 -6.42 -0.24 -4.31
C GLU A 36 -5.83 -0.65 -5.66
N ILE A 37 -5.09 -1.77 -5.69
CA ILE A 37 -4.45 -2.26 -6.92
C ILE A 37 -4.80 -3.73 -7.10
N LYS A 38 -5.27 -4.08 -8.30
CA LYS A 38 -5.48 -5.47 -8.73
C LYS A 38 -4.12 -6.12 -9.01
N LYS A 39 -3.51 -6.68 -7.97
CA LYS A 39 -2.30 -7.53 -8.06
C LYS A 39 -2.70 -8.99 -7.94
N PHE A 40 -1.93 -9.85 -8.59
CA PHE A 40 -2.09 -11.30 -8.49
C PHE A 40 -1.78 -11.77 -7.06
N CYS A 41 -2.73 -12.39 -6.33
CA CYS A 41 -2.42 -13.23 -5.15
C CYS A 41 -2.24 -14.66 -5.68
N PRO A 42 -1.08 -15.32 -5.48
CA PRO A 42 -0.87 -16.71 -5.90
C PRO A 42 -1.50 -17.74 -4.94
N ASN A 43 -2.08 -17.29 -3.81
CA ASN A 43 -2.74 -18.13 -2.82
C ASN A 43 -4.23 -18.26 -3.11
#